data_AF-C3YUR1-F1
#
_entry.id   AF-C3YUR1-F1
#
_cell.length_a   1.000
_cell.length_b   1.000
_cell.length_c   1.000
_cell.angle_alpha   90.00
_cell.angle_beta   90.00
_cell.angle_gamma   90.00
#
_symmetry.space_group_name_H-M   'P 1'
#
loop_
_entity.id
_entity.type
_entity.pdbx_description
1 polymer ?
#
loop_
_entity_poly.entity_id
_entity_poly.type
_entity_poly.pdbx_seq_one_letter_code
_entity_poly.pdbx_strand_id
1 'polypeptide(L)'
;FTCEQCNTAFSTPTNHKRHMRIHTGEKPYKCAELDCGAAFSQSTHLKEHMRIHRGERPYSCTFCDKKFTQSTGLRRHIRLHTGERPYICTVCQETFNRQRTLKIHMSNKHEGKKLFMCNICHKGFNYSESLKEHQVIHGGNRPYKCEHCGLGFNNKKNMAKHVK
;
A
#
# COMPACT_ATOMS: atom_id res chain seq x y z
N PHE A 1 -26.89 1.74 15.52
CA PHE A 1 -25.68 1.63 16.39
C PHE A 1 -24.65 2.61 15.88
N THR A 2 -24.19 3.55 16.70
CA THR A 2 -23.28 4.62 16.26
C THR A 2 -21.96 4.49 17.00
N CYS A 3 -20.84 4.54 16.29
CA CYS A 3 -19.52 4.56 16.89
C CYS A 3 -19.21 5.96 17.44
N GLU A 4 -18.95 6.09 18.73
CA GLU A 4 -18.65 7.40 19.36
C GLU A 4 -17.27 7.96 18.99
N GLN A 5 -16.34 7.11 18.55
CA GLN A 5 -14.98 7.55 18.18
C GLN A 5 -14.91 8.19 16.79
N CYS A 6 -15.79 7.81 15.87
CA CYS A 6 -15.77 8.30 14.49
C CYS A 6 -17.16 8.62 13.91
N ASN A 7 -18.19 8.65 14.76
CA ASN A 7 -19.58 8.96 14.44
C ASN A 7 -20.18 8.16 13.27
N THR A 8 -19.62 6.98 12.97
CA THR A 8 -20.12 6.14 11.88
C THR A 8 -21.32 5.34 12.36
N ALA A 9 -22.41 5.40 11.60
CA ALA A 9 -23.64 4.68 11.89
C ALA A 9 -23.68 3.30 11.21
N PHE A 10 -24.19 2.31 11.93
CA PHE A 10 -24.37 0.93 11.47
C PHE A 10 -25.81 0.48 11.69
N SER A 11 -26.34 -0.20 10.69
CA SER A 11 -27.68 -0.79 10.69
C SER A 11 -27.81 -2.02 11.60
N THR A 12 -26.71 -2.70 11.92
CA THR A 12 -26.73 -3.91 12.75
C THR A 12 -25.68 -3.87 13.87
N PRO A 13 -25.95 -4.51 15.03
CA PRO A 13 -25.00 -4.57 16.13
C PRO A 13 -23.76 -5.40 15.77
N THR A 14 -23.91 -6.42 14.93
CA THR A 14 -22.81 -7.25 14.44
C THR A 14 -21.81 -6.44 13.60
N ASN A 15 -22.30 -5.58 12.71
CA ASN A 15 -21.46 -4.70 11.92
C ASN A 15 -20.79 -3.64 12.78
N HIS A 16 -21.51 -3.08 13.76
CA HIS A 16 -20.93 -2.16 14.74
C HIS A 16 -19.81 -2.81 15.56
N LYS A 17 -20.04 -4.00 16.14
CA LYS A 17 -19.02 -4.75 16.89
C LYS A 17 -17.80 -5.06 16.03
N ARG A 18 -18.00 -5.47 14.78
CA ARG A 18 -16.91 -5.69 13.82
C ARG A 18 -16.13 -4.41 13.53
N HIS A 19 -16.82 -3.28 13.40
CA HIS A 19 -16.20 -1.98 13.16
C HIS A 19 -15.33 -1.53 14.35
N MET A 20 -15.77 -1.77 15.60
CA MET A 20 -14.99 -1.40 16.79
C MET A 20 -13.59 -2.02 16.82
N ARG A 21 -13.37 -3.14 16.12
CA ARG A 21 -12.04 -3.76 15.94
C ARG A 21 -11.02 -2.85 15.24
N ILE A 22 -11.48 -1.86 14.46
CA ILE A 22 -10.61 -0.87 13.84
C ILE A 22 -9.98 0.03 14.92
N HIS A 23 -10.74 0.36 15.95
CA HIS A 23 -10.29 1.20 17.06
C HIS A 23 -9.44 0.41 18.07
N THR A 24 -9.85 -0.81 18.41
CA THR A 24 -9.12 -1.63 19.38
C THR A 24 -7.91 -2.34 18.78
N GLY A 25 -7.82 -2.43 17.45
CA GLY A 25 -6.79 -3.22 16.76
C GLY A 25 -7.01 -4.74 16.87
N GLU A 26 -8.14 -5.19 17.43
CA GLU A 26 -8.44 -6.61 17.62
C GLU A 26 -8.42 -7.37 16.29
N LYS A 27 -7.60 -8.42 16.22
CA LYS A 27 -7.45 -9.29 15.05
C LYS A 27 -7.64 -10.76 15.45
N PRO A 28 -8.89 -11.22 15.62
CA PRO A 28 -9.17 -12.57 16.14
C PRO A 28 -8.73 -13.69 15.20
N TYR A 29 -8.63 -13.40 13.91
CA TYR A 29 -8.41 -14.41 12.87
C TYR A 29 -6.93 -14.46 12.51
N LYS A 30 -6.18 -15.33 13.19
CA LYS A 30 -4.73 -15.51 12.98
C LYS A 30 -4.47 -16.49 11.84
N CYS A 31 -3.42 -16.23 11.07
CA CYS A 31 -2.87 -17.19 10.13
C CYS A 31 -2.25 -18.35 10.92
N ALA A 32 -2.51 -19.58 10.46
CA ALA A 32 -1.99 -20.79 11.09
C ALA A 32 -0.54 -21.11 10.66
N GLU A 33 -0.05 -20.48 9.60
CA GLU A 33 1.32 -20.68 9.10
C GLU A 33 2.34 -20.05 10.06
N LEU A 34 3.27 -20.87 10.54
CA LEU A 34 4.23 -20.53 11.62
C LEU A 34 5.05 -19.27 11.32
N ASP A 35 5.55 -19.13 10.09
CA ASP A 35 6.43 -18.01 9.70
C ASP A 35 5.67 -16.77 9.21
N CYS A 36 4.34 -16.77 9.23
CA CYS A 36 3.54 -15.67 8.69
C CYS A 36 3.22 -14.60 9.74
N GLY A 37 2.78 -15.02 10.94
CA GLY A 37 2.36 -14.11 12.02
C GLY A 37 1.19 -13.17 11.68
N ALA A 38 0.59 -13.28 10.49
CA ALA A 38 -0.48 -12.40 10.05
C ALA A 38 -1.78 -12.64 10.83
N ALA A 39 -2.50 -11.57 11.13
CA ALA A 39 -3.80 -11.65 11.78
C ALA A 39 -4.78 -10.61 11.21
N PHE A 40 -6.06 -10.96 11.19
CA PHE A 40 -7.12 -10.21 10.52
C PHE A 40 -8.30 -9.97 11.47
N SER A 41 -8.99 -8.85 11.26
CA SER A 41 -10.21 -8.50 11.99
C SER A 41 -11.46 -9.23 11.48
N GLN A 42 -11.37 -9.89 10.31
CA GLN A 42 -12.46 -10.63 9.67
C GLN A 42 -11.98 -11.97 9.11
N SER A 43 -12.81 -13.02 9.22
CA SER A 43 -12.52 -14.37 8.73
C SER A 43 -12.37 -14.43 7.20
N THR A 44 -13.14 -13.63 6.48
CA THR A 44 -13.08 -13.52 5.01
C THR A 44 -11.71 -13.04 4.55
N HIS A 45 -11.10 -12.10 5.25
CA HIS A 45 -9.75 -11.60 4.96
C HIS A 45 -8.69 -12.66 5.26
N LEU A 46 -8.83 -13.44 6.33
CA LEU A 46 -7.96 -14.59 6.59
C LEU A 46 -8.07 -15.61 5.46
N LYS A 47 -9.29 -15.99 5.05
CA LYS A 47 -9.51 -16.93 3.95
C LYS A 47 -8.87 -16.47 2.65
N GLU A 48 -8.99 -15.17 2.33
CA GLU A 48 -8.35 -14.58 1.16
C GLU A 48 -6.82 -14.57 1.29
N HIS A 49 -6.29 -14.27 2.48
CA HIS A 49 -4.86 -14.31 2.76
C HIS A 49 -4.27 -15.71 2.57
N MET A 50 -4.97 -16.77 3.00
CA MET A 50 -4.50 -18.16 2.84
C MET A 50 -4.26 -18.55 1.38
N ARG A 51 -4.87 -17.87 0.40
CA ARG A 51 -4.59 -18.07 -1.02
C ARG A 51 -3.13 -17.78 -1.38
N ILE A 52 -2.47 -16.90 -0.64
CA ILE A 52 -1.05 -16.59 -0.85
C ILE A 52 -0.19 -17.81 -0.52
N HIS A 53 -0.45 -18.46 0.61
CA HIS A 53 0.27 -19.67 1.05
C HIS A 53 0.05 -20.84 0.10
N ARG A 54 -1.16 -20.99 -0.44
CA ARG A 54 -1.51 -22.05 -1.38
C ARG A 54 -1.17 -21.75 -2.83
N GLY A 55 -0.72 -20.53 -3.14
CA GLY A 55 -0.52 -20.07 -4.52
C GLY A 55 -1.81 -19.96 -5.34
N GLU A 56 -2.99 -19.98 -4.71
CA GLU A 56 -4.29 -19.94 -5.39
C GLU A 56 -4.53 -18.57 -6.04
N ARG A 57 -4.74 -18.54 -7.36
CA ARG A 57 -5.05 -17.32 -8.12
C ARG A 57 -6.31 -17.51 -8.95
N PRO A 58 -7.50 -17.48 -8.33
CA PRO A 58 -8.75 -17.86 -8.98
C PRO A 58 -9.24 -16.84 -10.02
N TYR A 59 -8.68 -15.63 -10.05
CA TYR A 59 -9.15 -14.56 -10.94
C TYR A 59 -8.17 -14.38 -12.10
N SER A 60 -8.55 -14.85 -13.28
CA SER A 60 -7.73 -14.76 -14.51
C SER A 60 -8.09 -13.52 -15.33
N CYS A 61 -7.09 -12.89 -15.93
CA CYS A 61 -7.32 -11.86 -16.94
C CYS A 61 -7.80 -12.48 -18.25
N THR A 62 -8.74 -11.82 -18.92
CA THR A 62 -9.26 -12.23 -20.23
C THR A 62 -8.40 -11.72 -21.40
N PHE A 63 -7.50 -10.79 -21.15
CA PHE A 63 -6.64 -10.16 -22.17
C PHE A 63 -5.18 -10.66 -22.13
N CYS A 64 -4.77 -11.37 -21.08
CA CYS A 64 -3.43 -11.93 -20.92
C CYS A 64 -3.42 -13.06 -19.88
N ASP A 65 -2.30 -13.77 -19.74
CA ASP A 65 -2.19 -14.92 -18.83
C ASP A 65 -2.07 -14.57 -17.34
N LYS A 66 -2.21 -13.29 -16.97
CA LYS A 66 -2.04 -12.86 -15.58
C LYS A 66 -3.22 -13.30 -14.71
N LYS A 67 -2.89 -13.95 -13.58
CA LYS A 67 -3.84 -14.38 -12.56
C LYS A 67 -3.64 -13.65 -11.23
N PHE A 68 -4.73 -13.43 -10.52
CA PHE A 68 -4.81 -12.64 -9.29
C PHE A 68 -5.45 -13.43 -8.15
N THR A 69 -5.02 -13.16 -6.93
CA THR A 69 -5.59 -13.73 -5.69
C THR A 69 -6.91 -13.07 -5.28
N GLN A 70 -7.18 -11.86 -5.78
CA GLN A 70 -8.35 -11.03 -5.46
C GLN A 70 -9.02 -10.48 -6.72
N SER A 71 -10.36 -10.40 -6.72
CA SER A 71 -11.15 -9.88 -7.86
C SER A 71 -10.92 -8.39 -8.10
N THR A 72 -10.73 -7.60 -7.03
CA THR A 72 -10.40 -6.17 -7.10
C THR A 72 -9.04 -5.93 -7.77
N GLY A 73 -8.08 -6.83 -7.51
CA GLY A 73 -6.78 -6.85 -8.18
C GLY A 73 -6.91 -7.04 -9.68
N LEU A 74 -7.70 -8.03 -10.10
CA LEU A 74 -8.03 -8.27 -11.51
C LEU A 74 -8.73 -7.06 -12.15
N ARG A 75 -9.79 -6.53 -11.52
CA ARG A 75 -10.53 -5.37 -12.05
C ARG A 75 -9.61 -4.17 -12.30
N ARG A 76 -8.74 -3.86 -11.33
CA ARG A 76 -7.74 -2.79 -11.49
C ARG A 76 -6.74 -3.08 -12.61
N HIS A 77 -6.37 -4.33 -12.80
CA HIS A 77 -5.46 -4.73 -13.88
C HIS A 77 -6.12 -4.61 -15.26
N ILE A 78 -7.39 -5.01 -15.40
CA ILE A 78 -8.15 -4.89 -16.66
C ILE A 78 -8.15 -3.45 -17.20
N ARG A 79 -8.15 -2.44 -16.32
CA ARG A 79 -8.02 -1.02 -16.72
C ARG A 79 -6.77 -0.70 -17.54
N LEU A 80 -5.73 -1.52 -17.44
CA LEU A 80 -4.52 -1.38 -18.26
C LEU A 80 -4.73 -1.84 -19.70
N HIS A 81 -5.67 -2.76 -19.92
CA HIS A 81 -6.05 -3.21 -21.27
C HIS A 81 -7.11 -2.32 -21.89
N THR A 82 -8.11 -1.90 -21.11
CA THR A 82 -9.23 -1.09 -21.61
C THR A 82 -8.91 0.40 -21.69
N GLY A 83 -7.86 0.87 -21.02
CA GLY A 83 -7.55 2.29 -20.90
C GLY A 83 -8.48 3.06 -19.95
N GLU A 84 -9.34 2.38 -19.18
CA GLU A 84 -10.28 3.02 -18.26
C GLU A 84 -9.52 3.82 -17.16
N ARG A 85 -9.82 5.12 -17.06
CA ARG A 85 -9.19 6.06 -16.11
C ARG A 85 -10.25 6.79 -15.28
N PRO A 86 -10.90 6.11 -14.32
CA PRO A 86 -12.10 6.63 -13.67
C PRO A 86 -11.82 7.75 -12.65
N TYR A 87 -10.55 8.03 -12.35
CA TYR A 87 -10.19 9.03 -11.34
C TYR A 87 -9.70 10.30 -12.03
N ILE A 88 -10.41 11.40 -11.84
CA ILE A 88 -10.18 12.65 -12.57
C ILE A 88 -9.61 13.70 -11.61
N CYS A 89 -8.57 14.42 -12.02
CA CYS A 89 -8.12 15.61 -11.33
C CYS A 89 -9.13 16.74 -11.56
N THR A 90 -9.72 17.24 -10.48
CA THR A 90 -10.71 18.33 -10.55
C THR A 90 -10.09 19.68 -10.93
N VAL A 91 -8.76 19.82 -10.84
CA VAL A 91 -8.05 21.07 -11.15
C VAL A 91 -7.61 21.13 -12.61
N CYS A 92 -6.92 20.10 -13.12
CA CYS A 92 -6.37 20.10 -14.49
C CYS A 92 -6.98 19.05 -15.42
N GLN A 93 -8.05 18.35 -14.99
CA GLN A 93 -8.79 17.36 -15.78
C GLN A 93 -7.98 16.13 -16.25
N GLU A 94 -6.75 15.98 -15.79
CA GLU A 94 -5.96 14.78 -16.06
C GLU A 94 -6.59 13.56 -15.39
N THR A 95 -6.67 12.44 -16.12
CA THR A 95 -7.33 11.22 -15.64
C THR A 95 -6.32 10.16 -15.23
N PHE A 96 -6.69 9.28 -14.30
CA PHE A 96 -5.83 8.24 -13.74
C PHE A 96 -6.58 6.91 -13.60
N ASN A 97 -5.86 5.80 -13.73
CA ASN A 97 -6.41 4.45 -13.54
C ASN A 97 -6.46 4.00 -12.07
N ARG A 98 -5.84 4.77 -11.15
CA ARG A 98 -5.77 4.50 -9.71
C ARG A 98 -5.93 5.77 -8.88
N GLN A 99 -6.73 5.70 -7.82
CA GLN A 99 -6.93 6.80 -6.86
C GLN A 99 -5.63 7.27 -6.22
N ARG A 100 -4.72 6.35 -5.87
CA ARG A 100 -3.42 6.70 -5.26
C ARG A 100 -2.59 7.59 -6.19
N THR A 101 -2.62 7.32 -7.49
CA THR A 101 -1.89 8.12 -8.48
C THR A 101 -2.47 9.52 -8.57
N LEU A 102 -3.80 9.65 -8.60
CA LEU A 102 -4.47 10.95 -8.53
C LEU A 102 -4.09 11.71 -7.25
N LYS A 103 -4.11 11.06 -6.08
CA LYS A 103 -3.74 11.72 -4.80
C LYS A 103 -2.30 12.25 -4.81
N ILE A 104 -1.36 11.48 -5.36
CA ILE A 104 0.03 11.90 -5.51
C ILE A 104 0.14 13.05 -6.52
N HIS A 105 -0.58 12.98 -7.64
CA HIS A 105 -0.66 14.07 -8.61
C HIS A 105 -1.15 15.37 -7.95
N MET A 106 -2.27 15.32 -7.21
CA MET A 106 -2.81 16.48 -6.49
C MET A 106 -1.79 17.09 -5.52
N SER A 107 -1.17 16.25 -4.70
CA SER A 107 -0.14 16.65 -3.74
C SER A 107 1.05 17.36 -4.42
N ASN A 108 1.47 16.87 -5.60
CA ASN A 108 2.66 17.37 -6.30
C ASN A 108 2.42 18.60 -7.14
N LYS A 109 1.27 18.67 -7.81
CA LYS A 109 1.02 19.64 -8.87
C LYS A 109 0.14 20.80 -8.43
N HIS A 110 -0.72 20.59 -7.43
CA HIS A 110 -1.73 21.57 -7.05
C HIS A 110 -1.59 22.04 -5.60
N GLU A 111 -1.23 21.16 -4.67
CA GLU A 111 -1.18 21.52 -3.24
C GLU A 111 0.22 21.83 -2.70
N GLY A 112 1.28 21.34 -3.35
CA GLY A 112 2.65 21.43 -2.83
C GLY A 112 2.89 20.65 -1.53
N LYS A 113 1.89 19.93 -1.01
CA LYS A 113 1.99 19.15 0.22
C LYS A 113 2.77 17.87 -0.01
N LYS A 114 3.36 17.33 1.07
CA LYS A 114 3.99 16.01 1.10
C LYS A 114 3.10 15.04 1.84
N LEU A 115 2.86 13.87 1.26
CA LEU A 115 1.94 12.86 1.80
C LEU A 115 2.51 12.06 2.96
N PHE A 116 3.83 11.95 3.04
CA PHE A 116 4.53 11.11 4.00
C PHE A 116 5.61 11.93 4.68
N MET A 117 5.56 12.03 6.01
CA MET A 117 6.51 12.81 6.79
C MET A 117 7.44 11.88 7.58
N CYS A 118 8.72 12.22 7.61
CA CYS A 118 9.66 11.58 8.52
C CYS A 118 9.30 11.96 9.96
N ASN A 119 9.16 10.97 10.83
CA ASN A 119 8.89 11.18 12.25
C ASN A 119 10.13 11.61 13.05
N ILE A 120 11.32 11.54 12.47
CA ILE A 120 12.59 11.89 13.13
C ILE A 120 13.00 13.33 12.77
N CYS A 121 13.05 13.67 11.49
CA CYS A 121 13.50 14.99 11.03
C CYS A 121 12.43 15.81 10.30
N HIS A 122 11.18 15.33 10.26
CA HIS A 122 10.05 16.01 9.61
C HIS A 122 10.26 16.35 8.12
N LYS A 123 11.20 15.70 7.43
CA LYS A 123 11.32 15.79 5.98
C LYS A 123 10.13 15.11 5.29
N GLY A 124 9.55 15.78 4.29
CA GLY A 124 8.37 15.30 3.58
C GLY A 124 8.66 14.62 2.24
N PHE A 125 7.87 13.59 1.94
CA PHE A 125 7.95 12.73 0.75
C PHE A 125 6.57 12.50 0.14
N ASN A 126 6.53 12.22 -1.15
CA ASN A 126 5.29 11.92 -1.89
C ASN A 126 5.03 10.43 -2.05
N TYR A 127 6.04 9.61 -1.77
CA TYR A 127 5.99 8.17 -1.87
C TYR A 127 6.47 7.57 -0.54
N SER A 128 5.78 6.53 -0.07
CA SER A 128 6.12 5.82 1.16
C SER A 128 7.48 5.13 1.05
N GLU A 129 7.82 4.66 -0.14
CA GLU A 129 9.07 3.97 -0.44
C GLU A 129 10.26 4.93 -0.27
N SER A 130 10.13 6.17 -0.77
CA SER A 130 11.14 7.21 -0.58
C SER A 130 11.31 7.60 0.90
N LEU A 131 10.21 7.63 1.68
CA LEU A 131 10.31 7.85 3.12
C LEU A 131 11.04 6.69 3.81
N LYS A 132 10.73 5.44 3.46
CA LYS A 132 11.42 4.26 4.03
C LYS A 132 12.92 4.27 3.72
N GLU A 133 13.30 4.52 2.47
CA GLU A 133 14.70 4.68 2.07
C GLU A 133 15.39 5.84 2.82
N HIS A 134 14.67 6.93 3.03
CA HIS A 134 15.17 8.05 3.82
C HIS A 134 15.37 7.66 5.29
N GLN A 135 14.43 6.95 5.92
CA GLN A 135 14.51 6.59 7.34
C GLN A 135 15.73 5.74 7.69
N VAL A 136 16.22 4.95 6.73
CA VAL A 136 17.44 4.15 6.86
C VAL A 136 18.67 5.00 7.22
N ILE A 137 18.73 6.28 6.81
CA ILE A 137 19.85 7.17 7.14
C ILE A 137 19.92 7.51 8.64
N HIS A 138 18.77 7.56 9.33
CA HIS A 138 18.74 7.89 10.77
C HIS A 138 19.27 6.74 11.63
N GLY A 139 19.19 5.51 11.12
CA GLY A 139 19.78 4.33 11.76
C GLY A 139 21.23 4.06 11.34
N GLY A 140 21.86 4.94 10.53
CA GLY A 140 23.23 4.75 10.02
C GLY A 140 23.43 3.55 9.08
N ASN A 141 22.39 2.75 8.86
CA ASN A 141 22.45 1.56 8.03
C ASN A 141 22.60 1.99 6.55
N ARG A 142 23.64 1.50 5.88
CA ARG A 142 23.89 1.74 4.45
C ARG A 142 23.87 0.40 3.74
N PRO A 143 22.67 -0.13 3.41
CA PRO A 143 22.52 -1.51 2.96
C PRO A 143 23.13 -1.76 1.58
N TYR A 144 23.36 -0.72 0.79
CA TYR A 144 23.98 -0.83 -0.52
C TYR A 144 25.44 -0.39 -0.44
N LYS A 145 26.38 -1.32 -0.60
CA LYS A 145 27.82 -1.01 -0.57
C LYS A 145 28.41 -1.12 -1.98
N CYS A 146 29.30 -0.21 -2.32
CA CYS A 146 30.12 -0.32 -3.53
C CYS A 146 31.15 -1.43 -3.33
N GLU A 147 31.24 -2.38 -4.26
CA GLU A 147 32.20 -3.49 -4.18
C GLU A 147 33.63 -3.04 -4.46
N HIS A 148 33.83 -1.95 -5.21
CA HIS A 148 35.16 -1.44 -5.55
C HIS A 148 35.82 -0.61 -4.43
N CYS A 149 35.04 0.11 -3.64
CA CYS A 149 35.57 1.04 -2.63
C CYS A 149 34.96 0.89 -1.23
N GLY A 150 33.97 0.01 -1.05
CA GLY A 150 33.29 -0.23 0.23
C GLY A 150 32.32 0.87 0.68
N LEU A 151 32.18 1.97 -0.07
CA LEU A 151 31.32 3.09 0.31
C LEU A 151 29.84 2.68 0.36
N GLY A 152 29.15 3.04 1.45
CA GLY A 152 27.74 2.69 1.67
C GLY A 152 26.76 3.76 1.17
N PHE A 153 25.61 3.34 0.67
CA PHE A 153 24.52 4.16 0.13
C PHE A 153 23.17 3.75 0.74
N ASN A 154 22.23 4.70 0.75
CA ASN A 154 20.87 4.50 1.27
C ASN A 154 19.91 3.87 0.25
N ASN A 155 20.20 3.97 -1.06
CA ASN A 155 19.45 3.29 -2.10
C ASN A 155 20.32 2.84 -3.29
N LYS A 156 19.81 1.86 -4.05
CA LYS A 156 20.51 1.25 -5.19
C LYS A 156 20.79 2.24 -6.33
N LYS A 157 19.90 3.21 -6.57
CA LYS A 157 20.09 4.23 -7.64
C LYS A 157 21.30 5.12 -7.37
N ASN A 158 21.49 5.56 -6.13
CA ASN A 158 22.61 6.40 -5.74
C ASN A 158 23.93 5.63 -5.82
N MET A 159 23.93 4.36 -5.37
CA MET A 159 25.09 3.48 -5.53
C MET A 159 25.41 3.24 -7.02
N ALA A 160 24.42 2.92 -7.84
CA ALA A 160 24.62 2.69 -9.27
C ALA A 160 25.16 3.93 -10.03
N LYS A 161 24.84 5.15 -9.57
CA LYS A 161 25.42 6.39 -10.12
C LYS A 161 26.87 6.60 -9.70
N HIS A 162 27.28 6.05 -8.56
CA HIS A 162 28.64 6.18 -8.04
C HIS A 162 29.60 5.16 -8.67
N VAL A 163 29.12 3.97 -9.00
CA VAL A 163 29.92 2.91 -9.66
C VAL A 163 30.06 3.14 -11.17
N LYS A 164 29.34 4.13 -11.70
CA LYS A 164 29.39 4.53 -13.11
C LYS A 164 30.38 5.66 -13.29
#